data_AF-E3M1S7-F1
#
_entry.id   AF-E3M1S7-F1
#
_cell.length_a   1.000
_cell.length_b   1.000
_cell.length_c   1.000
_cell.angle_alpha   90.00
_cell.angle_beta   90.00
_cell.angle_gamma   90.00
#
_symmetry.space_group_name_H-M   'P 1'
#
loop_
_entity.id
_entity.type
_entity.pdbx_description
1 polymer ?
#
loop_
_entity_poly.entity_id
_entity_poly.type
_entity_poly.pdbx_seq_one_letter_code
_entity_poly.pdbx_strand_id
1 'polypeptide(L)'
;MLLKLPYLAQFTILKHLELHDHFFLGLCSKRARNLIKCFSRNKNDSSVINLYSFSIQLQKTGFLGKDVVMWASCYYRPENETLYRSNTNWNRSIIFWYKDKKIKCKISFHSTKGIPILWCKDKYKRMLPMAIYHSICEIFSISPIIQIKFDMSRLSEFPDTNEIDNVITGCRDKDQIEEFLKNVIIRNATQLWLGSCQLSVDSVILSLEHALFWSPK
;
A
#
# COMPACT_ATOMS: atom_id res chain seq x y z
N MET A 1 -11.94 26.13 -6.03
CA MET A 1 -13.41 26.24 -6.20
C MET A 1 -14.16 25.38 -5.18
N LEU A 2 -13.90 24.06 -5.09
CA LEU A 2 -14.55 23.15 -4.12
C LEU A 2 -14.58 23.65 -2.67
N LEU A 3 -13.43 24.06 -2.13
CA LEU A 3 -13.30 24.46 -0.72
C LEU A 3 -14.04 25.76 -0.35
N LYS A 4 -14.52 26.52 -1.35
CA LYS A 4 -15.32 27.74 -1.15
C LYS A 4 -16.82 27.44 -1.08
N LEU A 5 -17.26 26.25 -1.49
CA LEU A 5 -18.66 25.87 -1.45
C LEU A 5 -19.12 25.64 -0.01
N PRO A 6 -20.43 25.77 0.29
CA PRO A 6 -21.00 25.34 1.56
C PRO A 6 -20.75 23.85 1.83
N TYR A 7 -20.66 23.45 3.10
CA TYR A 7 -20.34 22.08 3.49
C TYR A 7 -21.28 21.04 2.85
N LEU A 8 -22.58 21.31 2.76
CA LEU A 8 -23.53 20.38 2.15
C LEU A 8 -23.21 20.10 0.68
N ALA A 9 -22.87 21.14 -0.10
CA ALA A 9 -22.46 20.98 -1.49
C ALA A 9 -21.12 20.23 -1.61
N GLN A 10 -20.16 20.53 -0.73
CA GLN A 10 -18.90 19.78 -0.66
C GLN A 10 -19.17 18.29 -0.39
N PHE A 11 -20.03 17.98 0.59
CA PHE A 11 -20.37 16.62 0.96
C PHE A 11 -21.06 15.85 -0.17
N THR A 12 -21.99 16.49 -0.89
CA THR A 12 -22.65 15.90 -2.06
C THR A 12 -21.63 15.59 -3.17
N ILE A 13 -20.69 16.49 -3.45
CA ILE A 13 -19.63 16.23 -4.44
C ILE A 13 -18.76 15.05 -4.00
N LEU A 14 -18.28 15.05 -2.75
CA LEU A 14 -17.42 13.98 -2.23
C LEU A 14 -18.07 12.60 -2.28
N LYS A 15 -19.39 12.50 -2.15
CA LYS A 15 -20.14 11.23 -2.29
C LYS A 15 -20.05 10.61 -3.68
N HIS A 16 -19.87 11.41 -4.72
CA HIS A 16 -19.79 10.94 -6.12
C HIS A 16 -18.35 10.70 -6.58
N LEU A 17 -17.37 11.04 -5.76
CA LEU A 17 -15.96 10.84 -6.04
C LEU A 17 -15.52 9.44 -5.60
N GLU A 18 -14.58 8.88 -6.36
CA GLU A 18 -13.97 7.61 -6.01
C GLU A 18 -12.97 7.77 -4.86
N LEU A 19 -12.53 6.63 -4.30
CA LEU A 19 -11.60 6.61 -3.17
C LEU A 19 -10.26 7.27 -3.53
N HIS A 20 -9.81 7.09 -4.77
CA HIS A 20 -8.56 7.65 -5.26
C HIS A 20 -8.66 9.17 -5.51
N ASP A 21 -9.84 9.68 -5.85
CA ASP A 21 -10.10 11.12 -5.94
C ASP A 21 -10.00 11.79 -4.57
N HIS A 22 -10.53 11.14 -3.51
CA HIS A 22 -10.37 11.63 -2.14
C HIS A 22 -8.90 11.69 -1.74
N PHE A 23 -8.12 10.68 -2.12
CA PHE A 23 -6.67 10.66 -1.88
C PHE A 23 -5.98 11.84 -2.55
N PHE A 24 -6.19 12.06 -3.86
CA PHE A 24 -5.56 13.19 -4.55
C PHE A 24 -6.03 14.54 -4.03
N LEU A 25 -7.31 14.68 -3.70
CA LEU A 25 -7.84 15.90 -3.10
C LEU A 25 -7.17 16.19 -1.74
N GLY A 26 -6.94 15.16 -0.92
CA GLY A 26 -6.24 15.26 0.35
C GLY A 26 -4.76 15.65 0.23
N LEU A 27 -4.14 15.40 -0.93
CA LEU A 27 -2.77 15.84 -1.22
C LEU A 27 -2.69 17.33 -1.60
N CYS A 28 -3.77 17.93 -2.11
CA CYS A 28 -3.72 19.30 -2.65
C CYS A 28 -3.45 20.39 -1.60
N SER A 29 -3.98 20.25 -0.38
CA SER A 29 -3.77 21.25 0.69
C SER A 29 -4.19 20.70 2.06
N LYS A 30 -3.69 21.31 3.15
CA LYS A 30 -4.13 21.01 4.52
C LYS A 30 -5.64 21.16 4.71
N ARG A 31 -6.27 22.17 4.07
CA ARG A 31 -7.72 22.39 4.15
C ARG A 31 -8.50 21.28 3.44
N ALA A 32 -8.07 20.86 2.25
CA ALA A 32 -8.67 19.74 1.53
C ALA A 32 -8.49 18.42 2.29
N ARG A 33 -7.32 18.20 2.87
CA ARG A 33 -7.04 17.07 3.76
C ARG A 33 -8.01 17.01 4.93
N ASN A 34 -8.20 18.12 5.65
CA ASN A 34 -9.14 18.17 6.77
C ASN A 34 -10.58 17.89 6.34
N LEU A 35 -11.00 18.36 5.16
CA LEU A 35 -12.30 18.03 4.60
C LEU A 35 -12.45 16.51 4.36
N ILE A 36 -11.44 15.87 3.78
CA ILE A 36 -11.43 14.40 3.58
C ILE A 36 -11.42 13.66 4.92
N LYS A 37 -10.65 14.11 5.92
CA LYS A 37 -10.68 13.53 7.27
C LYS A 37 -12.07 13.53 7.88
N CYS A 38 -12.78 14.66 7.79
CA CYS A 38 -14.16 14.76 8.28
C CYS A 38 -15.10 13.84 7.50
N PHE A 39 -14.96 13.79 6.17
CA PHE A 39 -15.81 12.97 5.30
C PHE A 39 -15.57 11.46 5.46
N SER A 40 -14.32 11.05 5.71
CA SER A 40 -13.89 9.64 5.75
C SER A 40 -13.89 9.04 7.15
N ARG A 41 -14.26 9.83 8.16
CA ARG A 41 -14.30 9.40 9.57
C ARG A 41 -15.07 8.09 9.72
N ASN A 42 -14.44 7.12 10.36
CA ASN A 42 -15.00 5.79 10.68
C ASN A 42 -15.46 4.96 9.45
N LYS A 43 -15.00 5.30 8.23
CA LYS A 43 -15.31 4.51 7.04
C LYS A 43 -14.38 3.32 6.84
N ASN A 44 -13.14 3.45 7.27
CA ASN A 44 -12.09 2.43 7.17
C ASN A 44 -11.33 2.40 8.50
N ASP A 45 -10.78 1.23 8.82
CA ASP A 45 -10.12 0.96 10.10
C ASP A 45 -8.60 0.78 9.91
N SER A 46 -8.18 0.32 8.74
CA SER A 46 -6.77 0.05 8.44
C SER A 46 -6.40 0.33 7.00
N SER A 47 -5.08 0.40 6.77
CA SER A 47 -4.47 0.47 5.45
C SER A 47 -3.47 -0.66 5.25
N VAL A 48 -3.44 -1.23 4.05
CA VAL A 48 -2.59 -2.38 3.72
C VAL A 48 -1.73 -2.10 2.51
N ILE A 49 -0.43 -2.39 2.62
CA ILE A 49 0.49 -2.43 1.49
C ILE A 49 0.36 -3.81 0.84
N ASN A 50 -0.30 -3.87 -0.32
CA ASN A 50 -0.51 -5.12 -1.04
C ASN A 50 0.50 -5.24 -2.18
N LEU A 51 1.52 -6.09 -2.01
CA LEU A 51 2.53 -6.33 -3.02
C LEU A 51 2.05 -7.27 -4.13
N TYR A 52 0.94 -8.02 -3.97
CA TYR A 52 0.40 -8.86 -5.05
C TYR A 52 -0.13 -8.02 -6.21
N SER A 53 -0.86 -6.95 -5.89
CA SER A 53 -1.40 -5.99 -6.85
C SER A 53 -0.57 -4.71 -6.94
N PHE A 54 0.40 -4.52 -6.04
CA PHE A 54 1.15 -3.28 -5.86
C PHE A 54 0.25 -2.07 -5.69
N SER A 55 -0.66 -2.21 -4.74
CA SER A 55 -1.64 -1.20 -4.38
C SER A 55 -1.64 -0.96 -2.88
N ILE A 56 -1.91 0.28 -2.48
CA ILE A 56 -2.26 0.57 -1.10
C ILE A 56 -3.78 0.49 -0.99
N GLN A 57 -4.25 -0.34 -0.07
CA GLN A 57 -5.66 -0.59 0.16
C GLN A 57 -6.13 0.09 1.43
N LEU A 58 -7.38 0.54 1.44
CA LEU A 58 -8.11 0.83 2.67
C LEU A 58 -9.07 -0.32 2.98
N GLN A 59 -9.12 -0.70 4.25
CA GLN A 59 -9.90 -1.83 4.72
C GLN A 59 -10.82 -1.39 5.86
N LYS A 60 -12.00 -2.01 5.86
CA LYS A 60 -12.92 -2.01 6.98
C LYS A 60 -13.02 -3.44 7.49
N THR A 61 -13.04 -3.60 8.81
CA THR A 61 -13.11 -4.91 9.46
C THR A 61 -14.28 -5.72 8.90
N GLY A 62 -14.01 -6.97 8.49
CA GLY A 62 -14.99 -7.87 7.89
C GLY A 62 -15.22 -7.70 6.38
N PHE A 63 -14.53 -6.75 5.71
CA PHE A 63 -14.68 -6.50 4.27
C PHE A 63 -13.35 -6.59 3.53
N LEU A 64 -13.43 -6.94 2.24
CA LEU A 64 -12.28 -6.89 1.33
C LEU A 64 -11.76 -5.46 1.19
N GLY A 65 -10.43 -5.32 1.13
CA GLY A 65 -9.78 -4.04 0.94
C GLY A 65 -10.04 -3.44 -0.43
N LYS A 66 -10.22 -2.12 -0.46
CA LYS A 66 -10.38 -1.34 -1.68
C LYS A 66 -9.07 -0.66 -2.04
N ASP A 67 -8.59 -0.91 -3.25
CA ASP A 67 -7.40 -0.26 -3.78
C ASP A 67 -7.62 1.26 -3.89
N VAL A 68 -6.73 2.05 -3.27
CA VAL A 68 -6.73 3.52 -3.36
C VAL A 68 -5.85 3.97 -4.52
N VAL A 69 -4.65 3.41 -4.60
CA VAL A 69 -3.63 3.83 -5.55
C VAL A 69 -2.65 2.69 -5.74
N MET A 70 -2.16 2.55 -6.97
CA MET A 70 -1.13 1.59 -7.34
C MET A 70 0.24 2.28 -7.46
N TRP A 71 1.31 1.50 -7.34
CA TRP A 71 2.65 1.98 -7.66
C TRP A 71 3.40 1.02 -8.59
N ALA A 72 4.34 1.60 -9.33
CA ALA A 72 5.23 0.88 -10.22
C ALA A 72 6.59 1.57 -10.34
N SER A 73 7.60 0.80 -10.72
CA SER A 73 8.94 1.27 -11.08
C SER A 73 9.06 1.33 -12.61
N CYS A 74 9.74 2.34 -13.14
CA CYS A 74 9.87 2.56 -14.58
C CYS A 74 10.60 1.44 -15.36
N TYR A 75 11.35 0.58 -14.67
CA TYR A 75 12.09 -0.54 -15.27
C TYR A 75 11.51 -1.90 -14.86
N TYR A 76 10.45 -1.90 -14.06
CA TYR A 76 9.93 -3.09 -13.43
C TYR A 76 8.40 -3.11 -13.60
N ARG A 77 7.99 -3.66 -14.77
CA ARG A 77 6.73 -4.32 -15.12
C ARG A 77 6.40 -4.13 -16.61
N PRO A 78 6.73 -5.10 -17.48
CA PRO A 78 6.47 -5.00 -18.92
C PRO A 78 4.96 -4.91 -19.23
N GLU A 79 4.13 -5.57 -18.43
CA GLU A 79 2.66 -5.58 -18.56
C GLU A 79 2.03 -4.18 -18.56
N ASN A 80 2.63 -3.25 -17.80
CA ASN A 80 2.20 -1.86 -17.71
C ASN A 80 3.20 -0.89 -18.36
N GLU A 81 4.26 -1.39 -18.98
CA GLU A 81 5.30 -0.56 -19.59
C GLU A 81 4.73 0.26 -20.74
N THR A 82 3.75 -0.28 -21.46
CA THR A 82 2.99 0.48 -22.46
C THR A 82 2.31 1.71 -21.85
N LEU A 83 1.77 1.63 -20.63
CA LEU A 83 1.17 2.77 -19.91
C LEU A 83 2.24 3.79 -19.48
N TYR A 84 3.43 3.32 -19.10
CA TYR A 84 4.55 4.20 -18.79
C TYR A 84 5.09 4.93 -20.03
N ARG A 85 5.24 4.22 -21.16
CA ARG A 85 5.78 4.72 -22.44
C ARG A 85 4.78 5.59 -23.20
N SER A 86 3.49 5.23 -23.21
CA SER A 86 2.42 5.97 -23.91
C SER A 86 2.04 7.29 -23.21
N ASN A 87 2.38 7.44 -21.94
CA ASN A 87 2.13 8.68 -21.21
C ASN A 87 3.19 9.73 -21.57
N THR A 88 2.91 10.47 -22.63
CA THR A 88 3.73 11.58 -23.14
C THR A 88 3.59 12.85 -22.30
N ASN A 89 2.67 12.91 -21.33
CA ASN A 89 2.41 14.11 -20.54
C ASN A 89 3.22 14.12 -19.22
N TRP A 90 4.51 14.36 -19.35
CA TRP A 90 5.48 14.40 -18.24
C TRP A 90 5.33 15.63 -17.33
N ASN A 91 4.45 16.58 -17.67
CA ASN A 91 4.28 17.82 -16.93
C ASN A 91 3.46 17.66 -15.64
N ARG A 92 2.81 16.51 -15.44
CA ARG A 92 2.05 16.21 -14.22
C ARG A 92 2.82 15.22 -13.35
N SER A 93 3.51 15.76 -12.33
CA SER A 93 4.21 14.94 -11.34
C SER A 93 3.73 15.24 -9.93
N ILE A 94 3.59 14.20 -9.12
CA ILE A 94 3.40 14.32 -7.67
C ILE A 94 4.72 14.05 -6.99
N ILE A 95 4.97 14.75 -5.89
CA ILE A 95 6.18 14.61 -5.10
C ILE A 95 5.78 14.04 -3.74
N PHE A 96 6.47 12.97 -3.34
CA PHE A 96 6.42 12.43 -1.99
C PHE A 96 7.77 12.64 -1.29
N TRP A 97 7.74 12.71 0.04
CA TRP A 97 8.92 12.76 0.89
C TRP A 97 8.90 11.55 1.82
N TYR A 98 10.04 10.86 1.94
CA TYR A 98 10.21 9.74 2.86
C TYR A 98 11.67 9.64 3.27
N LYS A 99 11.97 9.62 4.58
CA LYS A 99 13.33 9.62 5.14
C LYS A 99 14.24 10.66 4.45
N ASP A 100 13.78 11.92 4.38
CA ASP A 100 14.43 13.07 3.72
C ASP A 100 14.70 12.93 2.22
N LYS A 101 14.22 11.86 1.57
CA LYS A 101 14.35 11.65 0.13
C LYS A 101 13.12 12.15 -0.59
N LYS A 102 13.35 12.99 -1.60
CA LYS A 102 12.34 13.47 -2.55
C LYS A 102 12.08 12.42 -3.64
N ILE A 103 10.86 11.93 -3.72
CA ILE A 103 10.41 10.93 -4.70
C ILE A 103 9.45 11.61 -5.69
N LYS A 104 9.94 11.88 -6.91
CA LYS A 104 9.11 12.41 -7.99
C LYS A 104 8.39 11.25 -8.68
N CYS A 105 7.06 11.31 -8.71
CA CYS A 105 6.20 10.31 -9.31
C CYS A 105 5.45 10.88 -10.52
N LYS A 106 5.31 10.09 -11.58
CA LYS A 106 4.31 10.35 -12.61
C LYS A 106 3.01 9.64 -12.28
N ILE A 107 1.94 10.07 -12.92
CA ILE A 107 0.61 9.47 -12.78
C ILE A 107 0.16 8.94 -14.13
N SER A 108 -0.29 7.70 -14.17
CA SER A 108 -1.18 7.18 -15.22
C SER A 108 -2.39 6.51 -14.56
N PHE A 109 -3.27 5.91 -15.35
CA PHE A 109 -4.42 5.15 -14.85
C PHE A 109 -4.37 3.72 -15.40
N HIS A 110 -4.75 2.76 -14.57
CA HIS A 110 -4.90 1.38 -14.99
C HIS A 110 -6.07 1.26 -15.96
N SER A 111 -5.87 0.68 -17.13
CA SER A 111 -6.84 0.67 -18.24
C SER A 111 -8.20 0.07 -17.87
N THR A 112 -8.21 -1.03 -17.12
CA THR A 112 -9.46 -1.72 -16.73
C THR A 112 -10.00 -1.29 -15.36
N LYS A 113 -9.12 -1.11 -14.36
CA LYS A 113 -9.54 -0.77 -13.00
C LYS A 113 -9.86 0.71 -12.79
N GLY A 114 -9.39 1.59 -13.66
CA GLY A 114 -9.51 3.05 -13.47
C GLY A 114 -8.68 3.60 -12.29
N ILE A 115 -7.90 2.77 -11.60
CA ILE A 115 -7.11 3.20 -10.43
C ILE A 115 -5.82 3.89 -10.90
N PRO A 116 -5.41 5.00 -10.26
CA PRO A 116 -4.16 5.67 -10.57
C PRO A 116 -2.93 4.81 -10.27
N ILE A 117 -1.93 4.89 -11.15
CA ILE A 117 -0.62 4.27 -11.00
C ILE A 117 0.42 5.37 -10.81
N LEU A 118 1.14 5.34 -9.69
CA LEU A 118 2.25 6.22 -9.38
C LEU A 118 3.58 5.57 -9.78
N TRP A 119 4.26 6.20 -10.75
CA TRP A 119 5.51 5.70 -11.32
C TRP A 119 6.72 6.39 -10.72
N CYS A 120 7.68 5.64 -10.21
CA CYS A 120 8.96 6.18 -9.73
C CYS A 120 10.16 5.56 -10.46
N LYS A 121 11.33 6.17 -10.28
CA LYS A 121 12.62 5.54 -10.65
C LYS A 121 12.85 4.32 -9.77
N ASP A 122 13.47 3.27 -10.32
CA ASP A 122 13.67 1.98 -9.62
C ASP A 122 14.36 2.12 -8.26
N LYS A 123 15.31 3.05 -8.12
CA LYS A 123 15.97 3.36 -6.83
C LYS A 123 15.00 3.75 -5.69
N TYR A 124 13.76 4.11 -6.00
CA TYR A 124 12.72 4.45 -5.03
C TYR A 124 11.64 3.37 -4.86
N LYS A 125 11.76 2.22 -5.54
CA LYS A 125 10.69 1.20 -5.60
C LYS A 125 10.23 0.68 -4.23
N ARG A 126 11.15 0.59 -3.27
CA ARG A 126 10.88 0.16 -1.88
C ARG A 126 10.43 1.33 -0.98
N MET A 127 10.79 2.57 -1.32
CA MET A 127 10.48 3.76 -0.53
C MET A 127 9.11 4.35 -0.87
N LEU A 128 8.73 4.31 -2.15
CA LEU A 128 7.46 4.84 -2.62
C LEU A 128 6.24 4.24 -1.90
N PRO A 129 6.09 2.91 -1.74
CA PRO A 129 4.93 2.35 -1.04
C PRO A 129 4.81 2.87 0.40
N MET A 130 5.93 3.06 1.11
CA MET A 130 5.92 3.65 2.45
C MET A 130 5.48 5.12 2.44
N ALA A 131 5.99 5.90 1.49
CA ALA A 131 5.62 7.31 1.35
C ALA A 131 4.13 7.51 1.05
N ILE A 132 3.58 6.66 0.16
CA ILE A 132 2.15 6.65 -0.17
C ILE A 132 1.34 6.19 1.04
N TYR A 133 1.76 5.11 1.71
CA TYR A 133 1.12 4.57 2.90
C TYR A 133 0.95 5.65 3.99
N HIS A 134 2.02 6.34 4.36
CA HIS A 134 1.93 7.42 5.36
C HIS A 134 1.01 8.55 4.92
N SER A 135 1.04 8.91 3.63
CA SER A 135 0.13 9.92 3.07
C SER A 135 -1.33 9.48 3.18
N ILE A 136 -1.63 8.20 2.95
CA ILE A 136 -2.98 7.63 3.11
C ILE A 136 -3.41 7.64 4.57
N CYS A 137 -2.57 7.17 5.49
CA CYS A 137 -2.87 7.22 6.93
C CYS A 137 -3.20 8.65 7.36
N GLU A 138 -2.40 9.62 6.89
CA GLU A 138 -2.62 11.01 7.22
C GLU A 138 -3.90 11.58 6.59
N ILE A 139 -4.20 11.30 5.33
CA ILE A 139 -5.37 11.86 4.64
C ILE A 139 -6.68 11.28 5.16
N PHE A 140 -6.71 9.98 5.43
CA PHE A 140 -7.92 9.25 5.84
C PHE A 140 -8.06 9.12 7.36
N SER A 141 -7.13 9.68 8.14
CA SER A 141 -7.10 9.55 9.61
C SER A 141 -7.10 8.09 10.08
N ILE A 142 -6.27 7.26 9.44
CA ILE A 142 -6.10 5.85 9.77
C ILE A 142 -4.88 5.69 10.68
N SER A 143 -4.99 4.79 11.67
CA SER A 143 -3.85 4.45 12.52
C SER A 143 -2.69 3.92 11.66
N PRO A 144 -1.44 4.38 11.87
CA PRO A 144 -0.29 3.97 11.07
C PRO A 144 0.23 2.58 11.47
N ILE A 145 -0.67 1.60 11.60
CA ILE A 145 -0.37 0.18 11.77
C ILE A 145 0.02 -0.38 10.41
N ILE A 146 1.27 -0.84 10.26
CA ILE A 146 1.84 -1.29 9.00
C ILE A 146 1.40 -2.73 8.75
N GLN A 147 0.52 -2.90 7.76
CA GLN A 147 0.02 -4.20 7.33
C GLN A 147 0.51 -4.49 5.92
N ILE A 148 1.17 -5.63 5.72
CA ILE A 148 1.75 -5.99 4.43
C ILE A 148 1.26 -7.35 3.96
N LYS A 149 0.87 -7.44 2.68
CA LYS A 149 0.55 -8.71 2.01
C LYS A 149 1.53 -8.90 0.88
N PHE A 150 2.30 -9.99 0.87
CA PHE A 150 3.27 -10.25 -0.20
C PHE A 150 3.65 -11.71 -0.32
N ASP A 151 4.15 -12.11 -1.48
CA ASP A 151 4.78 -13.42 -1.70
C ASP A 151 6.30 -13.30 -1.52
N MET A 152 6.96 -14.32 -0.98
CA MET A 152 8.42 -14.29 -0.81
C MET A 152 9.19 -14.14 -2.12
N SER A 153 8.63 -14.53 -3.26
CA SER A 153 9.19 -14.22 -4.59
C SER A 153 9.35 -12.70 -4.84
N ARG A 154 8.64 -11.85 -4.09
CA ARG A 154 8.65 -10.38 -4.18
C ARG A 154 9.46 -9.73 -3.05
N LEU A 155 10.28 -10.48 -2.33
CA LEU A 155 11.09 -9.94 -1.22
C LEU A 155 12.01 -8.78 -1.66
N SER A 156 12.52 -8.80 -2.89
CA SER A 156 13.35 -7.71 -3.45
C SER A 156 12.60 -6.37 -3.58
N GLU A 157 11.26 -6.41 -3.52
CA GLU A 157 10.36 -5.26 -3.62
C GLU A 157 9.71 -4.91 -2.28
N PHE A 158 10.05 -5.66 -1.23
CA PHE A 158 9.52 -5.43 0.11
C PHE A 158 9.77 -3.98 0.54
N PRO A 159 8.78 -3.27 1.12
CA PRO A 159 8.92 -1.87 1.47
C PRO A 159 10.14 -1.59 2.36
N ASP A 160 10.65 -0.36 2.30
CA ASP A 160 11.81 0.08 3.09
C ASP A 160 11.45 0.30 4.57
N THR A 161 11.14 -0.82 5.24
CA THR A 161 10.86 -0.97 6.66
C THR A 161 11.41 -2.31 7.15
N ASN A 162 11.86 -2.35 8.39
CA ASN A 162 12.22 -3.55 9.13
C ASN A 162 11.23 -3.85 10.27
N GLU A 163 10.19 -3.03 10.41
CA GLU A 163 9.17 -3.17 11.43
C GLU A 163 7.79 -3.15 10.78
N ILE A 164 6.98 -4.15 11.12
CA ILE A 164 5.61 -4.29 10.65
C ILE A 164 4.72 -4.81 11.77
N ASP A 165 3.45 -4.45 11.75
CA ASP A 165 2.50 -4.94 12.74
C ASP A 165 1.92 -6.29 12.32
N ASN A 166 1.43 -6.35 11.07
CA ASN A 166 0.78 -7.55 10.53
C ASN A 166 1.36 -7.91 9.17
N VAL A 167 1.62 -9.19 8.96
CA VAL A 167 2.06 -9.70 7.67
C VAL A 167 1.24 -10.89 7.23
N ILE A 168 0.88 -10.90 5.95
CA ILE A 168 0.36 -12.09 5.27
C ILE A 168 1.33 -12.43 4.18
N THR A 169 1.94 -13.61 4.26
CA THR A 169 2.88 -14.04 3.24
C THR A 169 2.80 -15.53 2.97
N GLY A 170 3.13 -15.89 1.73
CA GLY A 170 3.26 -17.26 1.29
C GLY A 170 4.70 -17.57 0.94
N CYS A 171 5.10 -18.81 1.20
CA CYS A 171 6.41 -19.28 0.79
C CYS A 171 6.40 -20.77 0.46
N ARG A 172 7.38 -21.16 -0.36
CA ARG A 172 7.70 -22.55 -0.67
C ARG A 172 9.07 -22.98 -0.14
N ASP A 173 9.85 -22.02 0.36
CA ASP A 173 11.22 -22.19 0.83
C ASP A 173 11.33 -21.72 2.29
N LYS A 174 11.55 -22.67 3.18
CA LYS A 174 11.65 -22.42 4.62
C LYS A 174 12.80 -21.46 4.94
N ASP A 175 13.95 -21.63 4.29
CA ASP A 175 15.16 -20.88 4.60
C ASP A 175 14.96 -19.38 4.29
N GLN A 176 14.23 -19.10 3.20
CA GLN A 176 13.86 -17.74 2.82
C GLN A 176 12.93 -17.07 3.85
N ILE A 177 11.94 -17.79 4.40
CA ILE A 177 11.10 -17.26 5.49
C ILE A 177 11.96 -16.99 6.72
N GLU A 178 12.79 -17.93 7.13
CA GLU A 178 13.58 -17.77 8.36
C GLU A 178 14.56 -16.59 8.25
N GLU A 179 15.18 -16.40 7.08
CA GLU A 179 15.99 -15.23 6.82
C GLU A 179 15.18 -13.93 6.88
N PHE A 180 13.96 -13.91 6.32
CA PHE A 180 13.07 -12.76 6.42
C PHE A 180 12.71 -12.44 7.88
N LEU A 181 12.30 -13.44 8.66
CA LEU A 181 11.91 -13.29 10.06
C LEU A 181 13.07 -12.84 10.95
N LYS A 182 14.33 -13.17 10.60
CA LYS A 182 15.52 -12.66 11.31
C LYS A 182 15.77 -11.16 11.07
N ASN A 183 15.30 -10.64 9.93
CA ASN A 183 15.58 -9.26 9.50
C ASN A 183 14.40 -8.30 9.70
N VAL A 184 13.22 -8.82 10.09
CA VAL A 184 12.00 -8.03 10.23
C VAL A 184 11.35 -8.30 11.59
N ILE A 185 11.05 -7.23 12.31
CA ILE A 185 10.32 -7.26 13.57
C ILE A 185 8.82 -7.22 13.25
N ILE A 186 8.10 -8.25 13.68
CA ILE A 186 6.64 -8.35 13.55
C ILE A 186 6.02 -8.16 14.93
N ARG A 187 5.20 -7.11 15.09
CA ARG A 187 4.69 -6.70 16.42
C ARG A 187 3.39 -7.36 16.85
N ASN A 188 2.56 -7.81 15.92
CA ASN A 188 1.23 -8.28 16.26
C ASN A 188 0.89 -9.66 15.71
N ALA A 189 0.82 -9.84 14.40
CA ALA A 189 0.37 -11.11 13.83
C ALA A 189 1.04 -11.47 12.51
N THR A 190 1.27 -12.78 12.32
CA THR A 190 1.84 -13.34 11.10
C THR A 190 0.90 -14.41 10.54
N GLN A 191 0.42 -14.22 9.32
CA GLN A 191 -0.30 -15.25 8.59
C GLN A 191 0.63 -15.85 7.52
N LEU A 192 0.92 -17.13 7.65
CA LEU A 192 1.85 -17.85 6.78
C LEU A 192 1.14 -18.95 5.99
N TRP A 193 1.30 -18.88 4.67
CA TRP A 193 1.00 -20.00 3.79
C TRP A 193 2.28 -20.80 3.56
N LEU A 194 2.36 -21.97 4.19
CA LEU A 194 3.56 -22.82 4.20
C LEU A 194 3.55 -23.88 3.10
N GLY A 195 2.48 -24.01 2.32
CA GLY A 195 2.36 -25.06 1.31
C GLY A 195 2.67 -26.44 1.88
N SER A 196 3.60 -27.16 1.25
CA SER A 196 4.10 -28.48 1.70
C SER A 196 5.38 -28.41 2.55
N CYS A 197 5.77 -27.24 3.07
CA CYS A 197 6.99 -27.10 3.87
C CYS A 197 6.88 -27.85 5.20
N GLN A 198 7.86 -28.73 5.47
CA GLN A 198 8.02 -29.37 6.77
C GLN A 198 8.81 -28.43 7.70
N LEU A 199 8.21 -28.08 8.85
CA LEU A 199 8.88 -27.29 9.87
C LEU A 199 9.67 -28.22 10.81
N SER A 200 10.91 -27.82 11.12
CA SER A 200 11.65 -28.43 12.23
C SER A 200 11.12 -27.90 13.56
N VAL A 201 11.26 -28.67 14.63
CA VAL A 201 10.87 -28.25 15.99
C VAL A 201 11.59 -26.96 16.40
N ASP A 202 12.84 -26.77 15.96
CA ASP A 202 13.64 -25.59 16.27
C ASP A 202 13.41 -24.39 15.32
N SER A 203 12.38 -24.44 14.47
CA SER A 203 12.14 -23.38 13.49
C SER A 203 11.68 -22.08 14.17
N VAL A 204 12.28 -20.96 13.78
CA VAL A 204 11.90 -19.59 14.22
C VAL A 204 10.43 -19.28 13.89
N ILE A 205 9.88 -19.95 12.88
CA ILE A 205 8.47 -19.81 12.50
C ILE A 205 7.54 -20.22 13.65
N LEU A 206 7.93 -21.22 14.45
CA LEU A 206 7.14 -21.71 15.58
C LEU A 206 7.24 -20.82 16.82
N SER A 207 8.21 -19.90 16.88
CA SER A 207 8.35 -18.94 17.98
C SER A 207 7.59 -17.62 17.74
N LEU A 208 6.85 -17.51 16.63
CA LEU A 208 6.08 -16.31 16.33
C LEU A 208 4.85 -16.18 17.22
N GLU A 209 4.73 -15.02 17.88
CA GLU A 209 3.51 -14.66 18.61
C GLU A 209 2.36 -14.38 17.64
N HIS A 210 1.18 -14.93 17.94
CA HIS A 210 -0.03 -14.85 17.10
C HIS A 210 0.18 -15.25 15.63
N ALA A 211 0.80 -16.40 15.41
CA ALA A 211 0.95 -16.98 14.09
C ALA A 211 -0.29 -17.79 13.65
N LEU A 212 -0.76 -17.55 12.44
CA LEU A 212 -1.81 -18.33 11.80
C LEU A 212 -1.26 -19.05 10.57
N PHE A 213 -1.23 -20.38 10.64
CA PHE A 213 -0.70 -21.25 9.58
C PHE A 213 -1.84 -21.77 8.71
N TRP A 214 -1.67 -21.68 7.40
CA TRP A 214 -2.58 -22.27 6.43
C TRP A 214 -1.85 -23.28 5.54
N SER A 215 -2.38 -24.51 5.49
CA SER A 215 -2.04 -25.53 4.50
C SER A 215 -3.32 -25.98 3.82
N PRO A 216 -3.43 -25.92 2.48
CA PRO A 216 -4.53 -26.57 1.79
C PRO A 216 -4.42 -28.09 1.99
N LYS A 217 -5.57 -28.76 2.10
CA LYS A 217 -5.67 -30.22 2.03
C LYS A 217 -5.41 -30.72 0.62
#